data_AF-A0A2W5ZFI3-F1
#
_entry.id   AF-A0A2W5ZFI3-F1
#
_cell.length_a   1.000
_cell.length_b   1.000
_cell.length_c   1.000
_cell.angle_alpha   90.00
_cell.angle_beta   90.00
_cell.angle_gamma   90.00
#
_symmetry.space_group_name_H-M   'P 1'
#
loop_
_entity.id
_entity.type
_entity.pdbx_description
1 polymer ?
#
loop_
_entity_poly.entity_id
_entity_poly.type
_entity_poly.pdbx_seq_one_letter_code
_entity_poly.pdbx_strand_id
1 'polypeptide(L)' 'PFLPPVTDDVRLDLVETRTFGSRVIYERYRRARDESD' A
#
# COMPACT_ATOMS: atom_id res chain seq x y z
N PRO A 1 15.69 -6.90 -1.42
CA PRO A 1 14.28 -6.61 -1.79
C PRO A 1 13.42 -6.85 -0.53
N PHE A 2 12.50 -5.93 -0.22
CA PHE A 2 11.68 -6.03 1.00
C PHE A 2 10.48 -6.99 0.84
N LEU A 3 10.12 -7.33 -0.39
CA LEU A 3 8.99 -8.19 -0.70
C LEU A 3 9.43 -9.38 -1.56
N PRO A 4 8.76 -10.54 -1.42
CA PRO A 4 8.93 -11.64 -2.35
C PRO A 4 8.49 -11.22 -3.77
N PRO A 5 9.01 -11.89 -4.81
CA PRO A 5 8.56 -11.66 -6.18
C PRO A 5 7.06 -11.97 -6.31
N VAL A 6 6.36 -11.11 -7.03
CA VAL A 6 4.93 -11.25 -7.35
C VAL A 6 4.80 -11.27 -8.87
N THR A 7 3.93 -12.14 -9.39
CA THR A 7 3.69 -12.32 -10.83
C THR A 7 2.75 -11.29 -11.42
N ASP A 8 1.83 -10.76 -10.61
CA ASP A 8 0.72 -9.91 -11.03
C ASP A 8 0.72 -8.58 -10.27
N ASP A 9 0.24 -7.53 -10.92
CA ASP A 9 0.10 -6.21 -10.30
C ASP A 9 -0.94 -6.24 -9.18
N VAL A 10 -0.52 -5.92 -7.95
CA VAL A 10 -1.43 -5.81 -6.79
C VAL A 10 -1.86 -4.36 -6.63
N ARG A 11 -3.13 -4.07 -6.94
CA ARG A 11 -3.70 -2.74 -6.75
C ARG A 11 -3.91 -2.43 -5.27
N LEU A 12 -3.49 -1.25 -4.85
CA LEU A 12 -3.56 -0.79 -3.47
C LEU A 12 -4.22 0.59 -3.41
N ASP A 13 -5.21 0.75 -2.52
CA ASP A 13 -5.75 2.05 -2.18
C ASP A 13 -5.02 2.58 -0.94
N LEU A 14 -4.54 3.82 -1.00
CA LEU A 14 -4.01 4.52 0.17
C LEU A 14 -5.17 4.86 1.11
N VAL A 15 -5.09 4.38 2.34
CA VAL A 15 -6.14 4.58 3.37
C VAL A 15 -5.72 5.63 4.38
N GLU A 16 -4.41 5.77 4.61
CA GLU A 16 -3.91 6.66 5.66
C GLU A 16 -2.44 7.01 5.44
N THR A 17 -2.09 8.26 5.71
CA THR A 17 -0.71 8.73 5.81
C THR A 17 -0.52 9.43 7.15
N ARG A 18 0.51 9.02 7.90
CA ARG A 18 0.92 9.65 9.16
C ARG A 18 2.40 9.97 9.10
N THR A 19 2.77 11.16 9.55
CA THR A 19 4.19 11.53 9.70
C THR A 19 4.57 11.49 11.17
N PHE A 20 5.66 10.80 11.47
CA PHE A 20 6.24 10.72 12.81
C PHE A 20 7.57 11.49 12.85
N GLY A 21 7.66 12.44 13.78
CA GLY A 21 8.82 13.31 13.90
C GLY A 21 9.09 14.10 12.62
N SER A 22 10.37 14.36 12.34
CA SER A 22 10.76 15.19 11.19
C SER A 22 10.86 14.44 9.86
N ARG A 23 10.85 13.10 9.84
CA ARG A 23 11.23 12.32 8.64
C ARG A 23 10.59 10.94 8.45
N VAL A 24 9.85 10.40 9.41
CA VAL A 24 9.26 9.07 9.24
C VAL A 24 7.86 9.21 8.66
N ILE A 25 7.60 8.54 7.55
CA ILE A 25 6.27 8.49 6.94
C ILE A 25 5.75 7.06 7.11
N TYR A 26 4.55 6.94 7.67
CA TYR A 26 3.78 5.72 7.74
C TYR A 26 2.60 5.83 6.79
N GLU A 27 2.48 4.85 5.91
CA GLU A 27 1.37 4.75 4.99
C GLU A 27 0.67 3.41 5.18
N ARG A 28 -0.66 3.47 5.32
CA ARG A 28 -1.49 2.28 5.41
C ARG A 28 -2.28 2.13 4.12
N TYR A 29 -2.01 1.04 3.43
CA TYR A 29 -2.70 0.68 2.20
C TYR A 29 -3.66 -0.48 2.45
N ARG A 30 -4.77 -0.52 1.71
CA ARG A 30 -5.64 -1.69 1.60
C ARG A 30 -5.54 -2.25 0.19
N ARG A 31 -5.80 -3.55 0.01
CA ARG A 31 -5.99 -4.10 -1.34
C ARG A 31 -7.25 -3.48 -1.94
N ALA A 32 -7.11 -2.94 -3.14
CA ALA A 32 -8.27 -2.58 -3.95
C ALA A 32 -9.01 -3.88 -4.29
N ARG A 33 -10.34 -3.86 -4.24
CA ARG A 33 -11.12 -4.91 -4.89
C ARG A 33 -11.08 -4.62 -6.38
N ASP A 34 -10.92 -5.64 -7.20
CA ASP A 34 -11.22 -5.49 -8.62
C ASP A 34 -12.70 -5.11 -8.71
N GLU A 35 -13.01 -3.98 -9.35
CA GLU A 35 -14.37 -3.65 -9.79
C GLU A 35 -14.75 -4.65 -10.89
N SER A 36 -15.04 -5.89 -10.48
CA SER A 36 -15.63 -6.94 -11.27
C SER A 36 -16.64 -7.64 -10.37
N ASP A 37 -17.81 -7.02 -10.24
CA ASP A 37 -19.07 -7.72 -9.95
C ASP A 37 -19.71 -8.10 -11.30
#